data_AF-A0A5A8F5V5-F1
#
_entry.id   AF-A0A5A8F5V5-F1
#
_cell.length_a   1.000
_cell.length_b   1.000
_cell.length_c   1.000
_cell.angle_alpha   90.00
_cell.angle_beta   90.00
_cell.angle_gamma   90.00
#
_symmetry.space_group_name_H-M   'P 1'
#
loop_
_entity.id
_entity.type
_entity.pdbx_description
1 polymer ?
#
loop_
_entity_poly.entity_id
_entity_poly.type
_entity_poly.pdbx_seq_one_letter_code
_entity_poly.pdbx_strand_id
1 'polypeptide(L)'
;MHKFLKWTATGLNVGFIEYMPGTFGTLVAIPLIFLTGVFSIFFKFLFFIILFILGIIASEYYQHYYEKEDPSEVVIDEIAAFYFIMIFFPATLLNLILSFFIFRIFDIWKPYPIKQIEKSVSGGVGIMIDDIVAAIYTLIVMLIFKVFI
;
A
#
# COMPACT_ATOMS: atom_id res chain seq x y z
N MET A 1 6.65 22.25 -2.57
CA MET A 1 5.49 21.48 -2.08
C MET A 1 4.93 20.56 -3.17
N HIS A 2 4.45 21.09 -4.30
CA HIS A 2 3.92 20.32 -5.45
C HIS A 2 4.74 19.07 -5.85
N LYS A 3 6.05 19.24 -6.08
CA LYS A 3 6.93 18.13 -6.50
C LYS A 3 7.08 17.02 -5.45
N PHE A 4 7.08 17.39 -4.16
CA PHE A 4 7.19 16.44 -3.06
C PHE A 4 5.93 15.57 -2.97
N LEU A 5 4.74 16.18 -2.93
CA LEU A 5 3.47 15.44 -2.85
C LEU A 5 3.26 14.53 -4.07
N LYS A 6 3.59 15.02 -5.28
CA LYS A 6 3.57 14.19 -6.48
C LYS A 6 4.47 12.97 -6.35
N TRP A 7 5.71 13.17 -5.92
CA TRP A 7 6.66 12.07 -5.75
C TRP A 7 6.23 11.08 -4.66
N THR A 8 5.63 11.57 -3.58
CA THR A 8 5.04 10.72 -2.55
C THR A 8 3.91 9.87 -3.14
N ALA A 9 2.92 10.50 -3.78
CA ALA A 9 1.77 9.79 -4.36
C ALA A 9 2.20 8.73 -5.39
N THR A 10 3.18 9.06 -6.23
CA THR A 10 3.61 8.20 -7.35
C THR A 10 4.76 7.24 -7.00
N GLY A 11 5.17 7.15 -5.72
CA GLY A 11 6.29 6.30 -5.33
C GLY A 11 7.60 6.64 -6.04
N LEU A 12 7.98 7.91 -6.08
CA LEU A 12 9.14 8.44 -6.83
C LEU A 12 9.04 8.28 -8.36
N ASN A 13 7.83 8.49 -8.91
CA ASN A 13 7.48 8.33 -10.33
C ASN A 13 7.37 6.87 -10.81
N VAL A 14 7.41 5.90 -9.90
CA VAL A 14 7.17 4.48 -10.23
C VAL A 14 5.75 4.24 -10.74
N GLY A 15 4.77 5.00 -10.25
CA GLY A 15 3.39 4.94 -10.74
C GLY A 15 3.21 5.35 -12.21
N PHE A 16 4.23 5.90 -12.88
CA PHE A 16 4.18 6.16 -14.32
C PHE A 16 4.63 4.98 -15.19
N ILE A 17 4.95 3.83 -14.59
CA ILE A 17 5.21 2.61 -15.36
C ILE A 17 3.90 2.17 -16.01
N GLU A 18 3.92 2.10 -17.35
CA GLU A 18 2.73 1.89 -18.19
C GLU A 18 1.98 0.58 -17.88
N TYR A 19 2.70 -0.47 -17.49
CA TYR A 19 2.13 -1.78 -17.21
C TYR A 19 2.11 -2.06 -15.71
N MET A 20 0.90 -2.18 -15.15
CA MET A 20 0.66 -2.58 -13.75
C MET A 20 1.43 -1.70 -12.74
N PRO A 21 1.23 -0.37 -12.73
CA PRO A 21 1.95 0.56 -11.86
C PRO A 21 1.93 0.13 -10.38
N GLY A 22 0.79 -0.38 -9.91
CA GLY A 22 0.64 -0.88 -8.54
C GLY A 22 1.53 -2.07 -8.18
N THR A 23 1.88 -2.91 -9.15
CA THR A 23 2.85 -4.00 -8.95
C THR A 23 4.23 -3.43 -8.64
N PHE A 24 4.65 -2.42 -9.39
CA PHE A 24 5.92 -1.76 -9.14
C PHE A 24 5.89 -0.92 -7.87
N GLY A 25 4.76 -0.27 -7.56
CA GLY A 25 4.53 0.39 -6.26
C GLY A 25 4.72 -0.58 -5.09
N THR A 26 4.06 -1.73 -5.14
CA THR A 26 4.22 -2.78 -4.13
C THR A 26 5.68 -3.25 -4.00
N LEU A 27 6.45 -3.34 -5.09
CA LEU A 27 7.87 -3.66 -5.06
C LEU A 27 8.72 -2.56 -4.40
N VAL A 28 8.34 -1.29 -4.52
CA VAL A 28 9.03 -0.15 -3.86
C VAL A 28 8.97 -0.27 -2.33
N ALA A 29 7.94 -0.91 -1.77
CA ALA A 29 7.89 -1.16 -0.34
C ALA A 29 8.99 -2.13 0.15
N ILE A 30 9.54 -3.00 -0.70
CA ILE A 30 10.57 -3.98 -0.29
C ILE A 30 11.84 -3.29 0.26
N PRO A 31 12.48 -2.34 -0.46
CA PRO A 31 13.57 -1.54 0.10
C PRO A 31 13.22 -0.86 1.44
N LEU A 32 11.99 -0.34 1.58
CA LEU A 32 11.54 0.31 2.82
C LEU A 32 11.46 -0.70 3.97
N ILE A 33 10.93 -1.91 3.72
CA ILE A 33 10.85 -2.99 4.71
C ILE A 33 12.24 -3.38 5.22
N PHE A 34 13.24 -3.49 4.33
CA PHE A 34 14.61 -3.80 4.74
C PHE A 34 15.26 -2.63 5.48
N LEU A 35 15.04 -1.39 5.04
CA LEU A 35 15.57 -0.19 5.69
C LEU A 35 15.06 -0.05 7.15
N THR A 36 13.79 -0.35 7.39
CA THR A 36 13.21 -0.33 8.74
C THR A 36 13.39 -1.65 9.48
N GLY A 37 14.12 -2.62 8.93
CA GLY A 37 14.31 -3.95 9.51
C GLY A 37 14.88 -3.91 10.92
N VAL A 38 15.77 -2.95 11.20
CA VAL A 38 16.41 -2.71 12.50
C VAL A 38 15.53 -1.95 13.50
N PHE A 39 14.39 -1.42 13.06
CA PHE A 39 13.49 -0.67 13.93
C PHE A 39 12.72 -1.61 14.86
N SER A 40 12.43 -1.13 16.07
CA SER A 40 11.47 -1.80 16.94
C SER A 40 10.08 -1.81 16.32
N ILE A 41 9.21 -2.72 16.78
CA ILE A 41 7.84 -2.82 16.31
C ILE A 41 7.09 -1.47 16.41
N PHE A 42 7.32 -0.74 17.51
CA PHE A 42 6.73 0.58 17.74
C PHE A 42 7.12 1.57 16.64
N PHE A 43 8.40 1.66 16.30
CA PHE A 43 8.89 2.57 15.26
C PHE A 43 8.44 2.15 13.85
N LYS A 44 8.27 0.85 13.59
CA LYS A 44 7.69 0.37 12.33
C LYS A 44 6.24 0.84 12.16
N PHE A 45 5.42 0.71 13.20
CA PHE A 45 4.05 1.23 13.19
C PHE A 45 3.99 2.75 13.07
N LEU A 46 4.84 3.47 13.80
CA LEU A 46 4.92 4.93 13.69
C LEU A 46 5.26 5.36 12.27
N PHE A 47 6.24 4.69 11.64
CA PHE A 47 6.61 4.95 10.25
C PHE A 47 5.46 4.65 9.29
N PHE A 48 4.73 3.55 9.49
CA PHE A 48 3.53 3.25 8.73
C PHE A 48 2.45 4.34 8.87
N ILE A 49 2.16 4.81 10.09
CA ILE A 49 1.18 5.88 10.32
C ILE A 49 1.59 7.16 9.58
N ILE A 50 2.89 7.50 9.60
CA ILE A 50 3.43 8.65 8.86
C ILE A 50 3.24 8.45 7.36
N LEU A 51 3.59 7.28 6.81
CA LEU A 51 3.38 6.96 5.40
C LEU A 51 1.89 7.03 5.02
N PHE A 52 1.01 6.51 5.86
CA PHE A 52 -0.42 6.49 5.62
C PHE A 52 -1.00 7.92 5.58
N ILE A 53 -0.67 8.76 6.56
CA ILE A 53 -1.14 10.16 6.60
C ILE A 53 -0.56 10.95 5.42
N LEU A 54 0.73 10.79 5.12
CA LEU A 54 1.35 11.43 3.96
C LEU A 54 0.74 10.94 2.65
N GLY A 55 0.39 9.66 2.57
CA GLY A 55 -0.32 9.05 1.45
C GLY A 55 -1.66 9.71 1.23
N ILE A 56 -2.50 9.82 2.26
CA ILE A 56 -3.80 10.51 2.17
C ILE A 56 -3.63 11.93 1.61
N ILE A 57 -2.71 12.71 2.17
CA ILE A 57 -2.48 14.10 1.75
C ILE A 57 -1.97 14.16 0.31
N ALA A 58 -1.06 13.26 -0.06
CA ALA A 58 -0.46 13.22 -1.39
C ALA A 58 -1.45 12.77 -2.46
N SER A 59 -2.25 11.73 -2.18
CA SER A 59 -3.28 11.20 -3.07
C SER A 59 -4.41 12.20 -3.28
N GLU A 60 -4.89 12.84 -2.19
CA GLU A 60 -5.89 13.93 -2.27
C GLU A 60 -5.38 15.08 -3.14
N TYR A 61 -4.16 15.54 -2.87
CA TYR A 61 -3.53 16.59 -3.65
C TYR A 61 -3.37 16.19 -5.13
N TYR A 62 -2.98 14.94 -5.43
CA TYR A 62 -2.79 14.47 -6.79
C TYR A 62 -4.11 14.42 -7.57
N GLN A 63 -5.16 13.84 -6.98
CA GLN A 63 -6.49 13.76 -7.57
C GLN A 63 -7.04 15.14 -7.94
N HIS A 64 -6.94 16.12 -7.04
CA HIS A 64 -7.41 17.50 -7.31
C HIS A 64 -6.56 18.23 -8.34
N TYR A 65 -5.22 18.08 -8.27
CA TYR A 65 -4.33 18.82 -9.16
C TYR A 65 -4.35 18.31 -10.61
N TYR A 66 -4.55 17.01 -10.79
CA TYR A 66 -4.60 16.38 -12.11
C TYR A 66 -6.04 16.16 -12.61
N GLU A 67 -7.06 16.52 -11.83
CA GLU A 67 -8.47 16.35 -12.17
C GLU A 67 -8.81 14.89 -12.57
N LYS A 68 -8.20 13.92 -11.88
CA LYS A 68 -8.41 12.49 -12.10
C LYS A 68 -8.96 11.84 -10.85
N GLU A 69 -10.14 11.25 -10.94
CA GLU A 69 -10.66 10.37 -9.89
C GLU A 69 -9.90 9.03 -9.93
N ASP A 70 -9.44 8.58 -8.77
CA ASP A 70 -8.72 7.31 -8.58
C ASP A 70 -7.60 7.06 -9.62
N PRO A 71 -6.55 7.90 -9.65
CA PRO A 71 -5.52 7.82 -10.67
C PRO A 71 -4.62 6.60 -10.44
N SER A 72 -4.49 5.74 -11.44
CA SER A 72 -3.63 4.55 -11.39
C SER A 72 -2.14 4.85 -11.19
N GLU A 73 -1.71 6.11 -11.35
CA GLU A 73 -0.33 6.51 -11.07
C GLU A 73 -0.06 6.78 -9.58
N VAL A 74 -1.11 6.85 -8.75
CA VAL A 74 -0.99 6.89 -7.30
C VAL A 74 -0.75 5.46 -6.83
N VAL A 75 0.38 5.24 -6.16
CA VAL A 75 0.83 3.91 -5.72
C VAL A 75 1.32 3.90 -4.26
N ILE A 76 1.08 5.00 -3.54
CA ILE A 76 1.52 5.17 -2.14
C ILE A 76 0.66 4.37 -1.16
N ASP A 77 -0.61 4.19 -1.49
CA ASP A 77 -1.54 3.22 -0.93
C ASP A 77 -0.92 1.82 -0.91
N GLU A 78 -0.42 1.34 -2.05
CA GLU A 78 0.07 -0.04 -2.18
C GLU A 78 1.43 -0.21 -1.51
N ILE A 79 2.27 0.82 -1.55
CA ILE A 79 3.50 0.89 -0.78
C ILE A 79 3.19 0.79 0.73
N ALA A 80 2.24 1.60 1.22
CA ALA A 80 1.90 1.65 2.63
C ALA A 80 1.22 0.36 3.10
N ALA A 81 0.31 -0.19 2.30
CA ALA A 81 -0.41 -1.43 2.57
C ALA A 81 0.54 -2.63 2.60
N PHE A 82 1.44 -2.76 1.62
CA PHE A 82 2.41 -3.85 1.63
C PHE A 82 3.42 -3.74 2.78
N TYR A 83 3.87 -2.52 3.08
CA TYR A 83 4.70 -2.27 4.26
C TYR A 83 3.98 -2.70 5.54
N PHE A 84 2.70 -2.34 5.70
CA PHE A 84 1.88 -2.71 6.86
C PHE A 84 1.80 -4.21 7.05
N ILE A 85 1.57 -5.00 6.00
CA ILE A 85 1.56 -6.47 6.05
C ILE A 85 2.89 -6.99 6.64
N MET A 86 4.00 -6.45 6.13
CA MET A 86 5.35 -6.92 6.49
C MET A 86 5.83 -6.44 7.87
N ILE A 87 5.08 -5.59 8.57
CA ILE A 87 5.32 -5.32 10.00
C ILE A 87 5.14 -6.59 10.83
N PHE A 88 4.22 -7.47 10.43
CA PHE A 88 3.81 -8.66 11.20
C PHE A 88 4.58 -9.93 10.85
N PHE A 89 5.38 -9.91 9.78
CA PHE A 89 6.10 -11.09 9.30
C PHE A 89 7.59 -10.79 9.11
N PRO A 90 8.49 -11.74 9.41
CA PRO A 90 9.90 -11.55 9.09
C PRO A 90 10.09 -11.45 7.57
N ALA A 91 10.98 -10.56 7.12
CA ALA A 91 11.27 -10.29 5.71
C ALA A 91 12.09 -11.41 5.03
N THR A 92 11.62 -12.65 5.15
CA THR A 92 12.13 -13.81 4.40
C THR A 92 11.59 -13.80 2.98
N LEU A 93 12.33 -14.39 2.04
CA LEU A 93 11.91 -14.48 0.64
C LEU A 93 10.52 -15.11 0.48
N LEU A 94 10.24 -16.18 1.24
CA LEU A 94 8.94 -16.86 1.22
C LEU A 94 7.81 -15.93 1.66
N ASN A 95 7.98 -15.21 2.78
CA ASN A 95 6.94 -14.29 3.26
C ASN A 95 6.73 -13.11 2.31
N LEU A 96 7.80 -12.56 1.73
CA LEU A 96 7.71 -11.48 0.76
C LEU A 96 6.91 -11.92 -0.47
N ILE A 97 7.24 -13.09 -1.05
CA ILE A 97 6.55 -13.64 -2.22
C ILE A 97 5.07 -13.91 -1.90
N LEU A 98 4.78 -14.62 -0.81
CA LEU A 98 3.40 -14.98 -0.47
C LEU A 98 2.56 -13.75 -0.16
N SER A 99 3.03 -12.85 0.71
CA SER A 99 2.35 -11.61 1.01
C SER A 99 2.10 -10.79 -0.25
N PHE A 100 3.09 -10.72 -1.15
CA PHE A 100 2.99 -9.94 -2.38
C PHE A 100 1.85 -10.45 -3.27
N PHE A 101 1.86 -11.75 -3.58
CA PHE A 101 0.83 -12.31 -4.45
C PHE A 101 -0.56 -12.30 -3.82
N ILE A 102 -0.68 -12.64 -2.53
CA ILE A 102 -1.98 -12.62 -1.84
C ILE A 102 -2.53 -11.21 -1.77
N PHE A 103 -1.70 -10.22 -1.44
CA PHE A 103 -2.08 -8.81 -1.43
C PHE A 103 -2.57 -8.33 -2.78
N ARG A 104 -1.78 -8.55 -3.85
CA ARG A 104 -2.20 -8.13 -5.20
C ARG A 104 -3.48 -8.82 -5.66
N ILE A 105 -3.73 -10.06 -5.24
CA ILE A 105 -5.02 -10.72 -5.52
C ILE A 105 -6.17 -9.96 -4.85
N PHE A 106 -6.05 -9.59 -3.57
CA PHE A 106 -7.12 -8.88 -2.86
C PHE A 106 -7.32 -7.44 -3.32
N ASP A 107 -6.23 -6.71 -3.57
CA ASP A 107 -6.27 -5.35 -4.11
C ASP A 107 -6.92 -5.34 -5.52
N ILE A 108 -6.54 -6.24 -6.42
CA ILE A 108 -7.14 -6.29 -7.77
C ILE A 108 -8.59 -6.77 -7.73
N TRP A 109 -8.91 -7.75 -6.87
CA TRP A 109 -10.25 -8.35 -6.84
C TRP A 109 -11.27 -7.48 -6.08
N LYS A 110 -10.83 -6.71 -5.08
CA LYS A 110 -11.64 -5.88 -4.18
C LYS A 110 -12.90 -6.60 -3.64
N PRO A 111 -12.79 -7.76 -2.97
CA PRO A 111 -13.95 -8.44 -2.37
C PRO A 111 -14.64 -7.56 -1.32
N TYR A 112 -15.92 -7.86 -1.03
CA TYR A 112 -16.69 -7.12 -0.02
C TYR A 112 -15.96 -7.10 1.34
N PRO A 113 -15.81 -5.92 2.00
CA PRO A 113 -16.45 -4.65 1.71
C PRO A 113 -15.55 -3.64 0.97
N ILE A 114 -14.39 -4.03 0.42
CA ILE A 114 -13.42 -3.12 -0.23
C ILE A 114 -14.11 -2.25 -1.28
N LYS A 115 -14.80 -2.89 -2.22
CA LYS A 115 -15.56 -2.21 -3.29
C LYS A 115 -16.73 -1.34 -2.79
N GLN A 116 -17.24 -1.57 -1.58
CA GLN A 116 -18.25 -0.70 -0.99
C GLN A 116 -17.61 0.55 -0.37
N ILE A 117 -16.45 0.38 0.27
CA ILE A 117 -15.70 1.48 0.88
C ILE A 117 -15.21 2.43 -0.20
N GLU A 118 -14.59 1.89 -1.26
CA GLU A 118 -14.16 2.64 -2.46
C GLU A 118 -15.28 3.54 -3.02
N LYS A 119 -16.52 3.05 -3.03
CA LYS A 119 -17.69 3.82 -3.50
C LYS A 119 -18.24 4.83 -2.48
N SER A 120 -18.00 4.61 -1.19
CA SER A 120 -18.61 5.40 -0.12
C SER A 120 -17.68 6.49 0.42
N VAL A 121 -16.37 6.31 0.23
CA VAL A 121 -15.32 7.21 0.72
C VAL A 121 -14.51 7.66 -0.48
N SER A 122 -14.58 8.95 -0.81
CA SER A 122 -13.85 9.55 -1.93
C SER A 122 -12.54 10.19 -1.48
N GLY A 123 -11.70 10.51 -2.46
CA GLY A 123 -10.45 11.26 -2.26
C GLY A 123 -9.32 10.39 -1.70
N GLY A 124 -8.28 11.04 -1.19
CA GLY A 124 -7.08 10.36 -0.69
C GLY A 124 -7.34 9.41 0.47
N VAL A 125 -8.40 9.63 1.25
CA VAL A 125 -8.81 8.69 2.30
C VAL A 125 -9.37 7.39 1.70
N GLY A 126 -10.18 7.50 0.66
CA GLY A 126 -10.75 6.35 -0.06
C GLY A 126 -9.65 5.47 -0.66
N ILE A 127 -8.75 6.10 -1.42
CA ILE A 127 -7.59 5.49 -2.08
C ILE A 127 -6.67 4.77 -1.10
N MET A 128 -6.50 5.31 0.11
CA MET A 128 -5.59 4.68 1.08
C MET A 128 -6.28 3.55 1.86
N ILE A 129 -7.59 3.65 2.13
CA ILE A 129 -8.28 2.70 3.01
C ILE A 129 -8.62 1.39 2.28
N ASP A 130 -9.06 1.44 1.02
CA ASP A 130 -9.44 0.22 0.29
C ASP A 130 -8.28 -0.80 0.26
N ASP A 131 -7.07 -0.31 0.10
CA ASP A 131 -5.84 -1.08 0.04
C ASP A 131 -5.35 -1.58 1.42
N ILE A 132 -5.61 -0.80 2.48
CA ILE A 132 -5.45 -1.29 3.85
C ILE A 132 -6.42 -2.42 4.17
N VAL A 133 -7.64 -2.40 3.63
CA VAL A 133 -8.58 -3.51 3.82
C VAL A 133 -8.10 -4.75 3.05
N ALA A 134 -7.56 -4.59 1.84
CA ALA A 134 -6.88 -5.69 1.13
C ALA A 134 -5.67 -6.25 1.92
N ALA A 135 -4.90 -5.37 2.58
CA ALA A 135 -3.81 -5.77 3.46
C ALA A 135 -4.29 -6.56 4.68
N ILE A 136 -5.41 -6.18 5.28
CA ILE A 136 -6.02 -6.94 6.40
C ILE A 136 -6.43 -8.34 5.94
N TYR A 137 -7.00 -8.50 4.75
CA TYR A 137 -7.29 -9.83 4.19
C TYR A 137 -6.04 -10.65 3.97
N THR A 138 -4.98 -10.01 3.48
CA THR A 138 -3.68 -10.66 3.33
C THR A 138 -3.11 -11.13 4.66
N LEU A 139 -3.18 -10.30 5.71
CA LEU A 139 -2.76 -10.68 7.05
C LEU A 139 -3.50 -11.91 7.55
N ILE A 140 -4.83 -11.95 7.40
CA ILE A 140 -5.65 -13.09 7.84
C ILE A 140 -5.21 -14.38 7.12
N VAL A 141 -5.09 -14.34 5.79
CA VAL A 141 -4.67 -15.52 5.00
C VAL A 141 -3.25 -15.96 5.36
N MET A 142 -2.32 -15.01 5.48
CA MET A 142 -0.93 -15.30 5.85
C MET A 142 -0.83 -15.91 7.26
N LEU A 143 -1.61 -15.40 8.22
CA LEU A 143 -1.66 -15.95 9.58
C LEU A 143 -2.20 -17.39 9.57
N ILE A 144 -3.28 -17.65 8.83
CA ILE A 144 -3.82 -19.01 8.66
C ILE A 144 -2.76 -19.93 8.05
N PHE A 145 -2.11 -19.50 6.96
CA PHE A 145 -1.07 -20.29 6.30
C PHE A 145 0.10 -20.62 7.22
N LYS A 146 0.53 -19.68 8.06
CA LYS A 146 1.59 -19.87 9.06
C LYS A 146 1.23 -20.83 10.19
N VAL A 147 -0.05 -21.11 10.42
CA VAL A 147 -0.44 -22.15 11.39
C VAL A 147 -0.16 -23.55 10.86
N PHE A 148 -0.11 -23.74 9.53
CA PHE A 148 0.06 -25.05 8.90
C PHE A 148 1.50 -25.40 8.51
N ILE A 149 2.46 -24.49 8.71
CA ILE A 149 3.89 -24.67 8.38
C ILE A 149 4.74 -24.32 9.59
#